data_AF-A0A956KV80-F1
#
_entry.id   AF-A0A956KV80-F1
#
_cell.length_a   1.000
_cell.length_b   1.000
_cell.length_c   1.000
_cell.angle_alpha   90.00
_cell.angle_beta   90.00
_cell.angle_gamma   90.00
#
_symmetry.space_group_name_H-M   'P 1'
#
loop_
_entity.id
_entity.type
_entity.pdbx_description
1 polymer ?
#
loop_
_entity_poly.entity_id
_entity_poly.type
_entity_poly.pdbx_seq_one_letter_code
_entity_poly.pdbx_strand_id
1 'polypeptide(L)'
;MADPFEDALERKAAGDSDLQVLRDQWGHDKRALTRALHAVSQWFPHYSLHDHSHADTVLQQIARLLGRDRIERLSATDLWLILEAAYLHDVGMVVTDHEARRFWSSDERRDFLARHQAEHTELARAAAILEGHDVQGEHWSFEVRRALILVMAEYYRSRHAERAARVVMDPELLRLASPRPPEIPERLFGALGEICAAHGRSFEQTMALSDEQSGVGTDLAHPRFVACMLRLGDLLDLDSGRFCAVMLQTFGVLPQTSEDHRRKHASI
;
A
#
# COMPACT_ATOMS: atom_id res chain seq x y z
N MET A 1 8.81 -19.97 10.70
CA MET A 1 9.10 -20.60 9.38
C MET A 1 9.41 -19.44 8.47
N ALA A 2 10.54 -19.45 7.77
CA ALA A 2 10.91 -18.36 6.87
C ALA A 2 9.87 -18.26 5.73
N ASP A 3 9.68 -17.05 5.20
CA ASP A 3 8.76 -16.79 4.11
C ASP A 3 9.21 -17.60 2.87
N PRO A 4 8.32 -18.36 2.20
CA PRO A 4 8.72 -19.23 1.09
C PRO A 4 9.27 -18.48 -0.13
N PHE A 5 8.89 -17.21 -0.33
CA PHE A 5 9.45 -16.36 -1.38
C PHE A 5 10.87 -15.91 -1.00
N GLU A 6 11.11 -15.52 0.24
CA GLU A 6 12.45 -15.18 0.74
C GLU A 6 13.40 -16.38 0.66
N ASP A 7 12.94 -17.56 1.08
CA ASP A 7 13.71 -18.80 1.00
C ASP A 7 14.05 -19.20 -0.43
N ALA A 8 13.16 -18.94 -1.38
CA ALA A 8 13.39 -19.19 -2.80
C ALA A 8 14.38 -18.17 -3.40
N LEU A 9 14.26 -16.89 -3.02
CA LEU A 9 15.15 -15.83 -3.47
C LEU A 9 16.57 -16.06 -2.95
N GLU A 10 16.72 -16.40 -1.66
CA GLU A 10 18.01 -16.70 -1.04
C GLU A 10 18.72 -17.85 -1.76
N ARG A 11 18.01 -18.94 -2.05
CA ARG A 11 18.62 -20.09 -2.74
C ARG A 11 19.06 -19.77 -4.17
N LYS A 12 18.30 -18.95 -4.91
CA LYS A 12 18.70 -18.53 -6.25
C LYS A 12 19.89 -17.57 -6.20
N ALA A 13 19.88 -16.60 -5.28
CA ALA A 13 20.99 -15.68 -5.04
C ALA A 13 22.27 -16.38 -4.55
N ALA A 14 22.15 -17.47 -3.79
CA ALA A 14 23.30 -18.29 -3.38
C ALA A 14 23.95 -19.05 -4.55
N GLY A 15 23.18 -19.34 -5.60
CA GLY A 15 23.63 -20.06 -6.80
C GLY A 15 24.18 -19.16 -7.91
N ASP A 16 23.92 -17.85 -7.86
CA ASP A 16 24.27 -16.88 -8.90
C ASP A 16 24.65 -15.52 -8.29
N SER A 17 25.89 -15.08 -8.51
CA SER A 17 26.40 -13.81 -7.99
C SER A 17 25.64 -12.60 -8.52
N ASP A 18 25.12 -12.66 -9.75
CA ASP A 18 24.43 -11.54 -10.38
C ASP A 18 23.06 -11.29 -9.72
N LEU A 19 22.51 -12.30 -9.04
CA LEU A 19 21.21 -12.24 -8.38
C LEU A 19 21.30 -11.83 -6.90
N GLN A 20 22.51 -11.76 -6.32
CA GLN A 20 22.70 -11.35 -4.92
C GLN A 20 22.20 -9.93 -4.65
N VAL A 21 22.29 -9.05 -5.65
CA VAL A 21 21.80 -7.67 -5.55
C VAL A 21 20.30 -7.60 -5.25
N LEU A 22 19.50 -8.53 -5.79
CA LEU A 22 18.05 -8.57 -5.54
C LEU A 22 17.73 -8.92 -4.08
N ARG A 23 18.45 -9.92 -3.52
CA ARG A 23 18.33 -10.28 -2.11
C ARG A 23 18.74 -9.12 -1.20
N ASP A 24 19.88 -8.51 -1.50
CA ASP A 24 20.43 -7.43 -0.67
C ASP A 24 19.50 -6.21 -0.69
N GLN A 25 19.01 -5.83 -1.87
CA GLN A 25 18.00 -4.79 -2.05
C GLN A 25 16.76 -5.06 -1.20
N TRP A 26 16.16 -6.24 -1.35
CA TRP A 26 14.99 -6.66 -0.56
C TRP A 26 15.26 -6.57 0.95
N GLY A 27 16.42 -7.00 1.41
CA GLY A 27 16.79 -6.93 2.81
C GLY A 27 16.81 -5.48 3.35
N HIS A 28 17.28 -4.52 2.54
CA HIS A 28 17.23 -3.10 2.89
C HIS A 28 15.79 -2.57 2.90
N ASP A 29 15.03 -2.84 1.85
CA ASP A 29 13.68 -2.33 1.68
C ASP A 29 12.71 -2.90 2.72
N LYS A 30 12.73 -4.20 2.99
CA LYS A 30 11.93 -4.83 4.06
C LYS A 30 12.12 -4.11 5.40
N ARG A 31 13.36 -3.82 5.79
CA ARG A 31 13.66 -3.11 7.06
C ARG A 31 13.15 -1.66 7.06
N ALA A 32 13.30 -0.95 5.94
CA ALA A 32 12.83 0.42 5.82
C ALA A 32 11.30 0.50 5.83
N LEU A 33 10.65 -0.34 5.02
CA LEU A 33 9.20 -0.39 4.83
C LEU A 33 8.46 -0.89 6.06
N THR A 34 9.01 -1.87 6.79
CA THR A 34 8.42 -2.33 8.06
C THR A 34 8.19 -1.17 9.03
N ARG A 35 9.13 -0.22 9.10
CA ARG A 35 9.01 0.97 9.94
C ARG A 35 8.09 2.02 9.33
N ALA A 36 8.18 2.24 8.02
CA ALA A 36 7.40 3.26 7.34
C ALA A 36 5.89 2.96 7.38
N LEU A 37 5.50 1.71 7.15
CA LEU A 37 4.09 1.30 7.11
C LEU A 37 3.37 1.47 8.46
N HIS A 38 4.09 1.53 9.59
CA HIS A 38 3.48 1.87 10.89
C HIS A 38 2.86 3.27 10.88
N ALA A 39 3.39 4.19 10.07
CA ALA A 39 2.91 5.56 9.96
C ALA A 39 1.54 5.66 9.26
N VAL A 40 1.07 4.62 8.57
CA VAL A 40 -0.27 4.59 7.97
C VAL A 40 -1.35 4.82 9.04
N SER A 41 -1.16 4.28 10.25
CA SER A 41 -2.09 4.47 11.38
C SER A 41 -2.36 5.94 11.77
N GLN A 42 -1.48 6.88 11.41
CA GLN A 42 -1.62 8.29 11.77
C GLN A 42 -2.84 8.95 11.12
N TRP A 43 -3.10 8.63 9.85
CA TRP A 43 -4.21 9.17 9.07
C TRP A 43 -5.33 8.15 8.82
N PHE A 44 -5.08 6.87 9.12
CA PHE A 44 -6.06 5.79 8.92
C PHE A 44 -6.44 5.05 10.22
N PRO A 45 -6.63 5.72 11.38
CA PRO A 45 -6.92 5.01 12.65
C PRO A 45 -8.30 4.33 12.68
N HIS A 46 -9.19 4.69 11.76
CA HIS A 46 -10.55 4.18 11.63
C HIS A 46 -10.69 3.06 10.58
N TYR A 47 -9.56 2.60 10.01
CA TYR A 47 -9.53 1.60 8.95
C TYR A 47 -8.88 0.30 9.42
N SER A 48 -8.88 -0.72 8.56
CA SER A 48 -8.06 -1.91 8.78
C SER A 48 -6.57 -1.53 8.87
N LEU A 49 -5.79 -2.38 9.55
CA LEU A 49 -4.35 -2.32 9.59
C LEU A 49 -3.80 -2.54 8.18
N HIS A 50 -2.96 -1.62 7.75
CA HIS A 50 -2.15 -1.68 6.51
C HIS A 50 -0.68 -1.44 6.90
N ASP A 51 -0.25 -2.12 7.97
CA ASP A 51 1.15 -2.15 8.37
C ASP A 51 1.85 -3.38 7.76
N HIS A 52 3.11 -3.63 8.11
CA HIS A 52 3.86 -4.80 7.63
C HIS A 52 3.16 -6.17 7.84
N SER A 53 2.30 -6.32 8.86
CA SER A 53 1.56 -7.57 9.09
C SER A 53 0.54 -7.84 7.98
N HIS A 54 0.00 -6.80 7.35
CA HIS A 54 -0.84 -6.92 6.17
C HIS A 54 -0.01 -7.42 4.99
N ALA A 55 1.16 -6.83 4.72
CA ALA A 55 2.04 -7.27 3.65
C ALA A 55 2.48 -8.75 3.81
N ASP A 56 2.81 -9.17 5.04
CA ASP A 56 3.11 -10.57 5.36
C ASP A 56 1.91 -11.49 5.08
N THR A 57 0.70 -11.02 5.36
CA THR A 57 -0.53 -11.79 5.10
C THR A 57 -0.78 -11.91 3.60
N VAL A 58 -0.60 -10.84 2.82
CA VAL A 58 -0.66 -10.87 1.35
C VAL A 58 0.30 -11.92 0.79
N LEU A 59 1.56 -11.91 1.22
CA LEU A 59 2.55 -12.92 0.82
C LEU A 59 2.08 -14.33 1.19
N GLN A 60 1.56 -14.54 2.40
CA GLN A 60 1.03 -15.85 2.81
C GLN A 60 -0.14 -16.31 1.92
N GLN A 61 -1.05 -15.41 1.50
CA GLN A 61 -2.14 -15.78 0.62
C GLN A 61 -1.63 -16.14 -0.78
N ILE A 62 -0.67 -15.38 -1.33
CA ILE A 62 -0.03 -15.72 -2.61
C ILE A 62 0.68 -17.07 -2.49
N ALA A 63 1.38 -17.33 -1.37
CA ALA A 63 2.06 -18.60 -1.13
C ALA A 63 1.08 -19.78 -1.08
N ARG A 64 -0.09 -19.61 -0.47
CA ARG A 64 -1.16 -20.62 -0.43
C ARG A 64 -1.73 -20.92 -1.82
N LEU A 65 -1.89 -19.89 -2.66
CA LEU A 65 -2.38 -20.04 -4.04
C LEU A 65 -1.37 -20.77 -4.94
N LEU A 66 -0.09 -20.42 -4.83
CA LEU A 66 0.96 -20.99 -5.67
C LEU A 66 1.42 -22.36 -5.19
N GLY A 67 1.55 -22.53 -3.87
CA GLY A 67 2.24 -23.67 -3.27
C GLY A 67 3.75 -23.62 -3.51
N ARG A 68 4.50 -24.33 -2.66
CA ARG A 68 5.97 -24.29 -2.64
C ARG A 68 6.58 -24.59 -4.02
N ASP A 69 6.12 -25.67 -4.67
CA ASP A 69 6.68 -26.12 -5.94
C ASP A 69 6.58 -25.09 -7.07
N ARG A 70 5.55 -24.23 -7.08
CA ARG A 70 5.41 -23.18 -8.10
C ARG A 70 6.26 -21.95 -7.75
N ILE A 71 6.39 -21.62 -6.46
CA ILE A 71 7.27 -20.54 -5.99
C ILE A 71 8.72 -20.82 -6.39
N GLU A 72 9.20 -22.06 -6.26
CA GLU A 72 10.55 -22.45 -6.70
C GLU A 72 10.83 -22.22 -8.18
N ARG A 73 9.78 -22.26 -9.01
CA ARG A 73 9.88 -22.12 -10.47
C ARG A 73 9.92 -20.67 -10.93
N LEU A 74 9.58 -19.72 -10.06
CA LEU A 74 9.69 -18.29 -10.38
C LEU A 74 11.15 -17.88 -10.55
N SER A 75 11.41 -16.86 -11.37
CA SER A 75 12.75 -16.28 -11.46
C SER A 75 13.10 -15.54 -10.16
N ALA A 76 14.38 -15.24 -9.91
CA ALA A 76 14.74 -14.41 -8.76
C ALA A 76 14.16 -12.99 -8.91
N THR A 77 14.08 -12.49 -10.14
CA THR A 77 13.46 -11.20 -10.42
C THR A 77 11.95 -11.20 -10.10
N ASP A 78 11.21 -12.26 -10.42
CA ASP A 78 9.78 -12.39 -10.06
C ASP A 78 9.58 -12.47 -8.54
N LEU A 79 10.44 -13.22 -7.85
CA LEU A 79 10.40 -13.34 -6.38
C LEU A 79 10.65 -11.99 -5.73
N TRP A 80 11.65 -11.25 -6.19
CA TRP A 80 11.94 -9.90 -5.74
C TRP A 80 10.75 -8.96 -6.00
N LEU A 81 10.17 -8.97 -7.21
CA LEU A 81 9.00 -8.15 -7.53
C LEU A 81 7.79 -8.46 -6.64
N ILE A 82 7.53 -9.73 -6.31
CA ILE A 82 6.43 -10.12 -5.40
C ILE A 82 6.68 -9.59 -3.98
N LEU A 83 7.88 -9.79 -3.45
CA LEU A 83 8.26 -9.35 -2.11
C LEU A 83 8.17 -7.83 -1.97
N GLU A 84 8.78 -7.09 -2.90
CA GLU A 84 8.75 -5.63 -2.93
C GLU A 84 7.33 -5.12 -3.10
N ALA A 85 6.56 -5.65 -4.06
CA ALA A 85 5.21 -5.17 -4.33
C ALA A 85 4.28 -5.37 -3.13
N ALA A 86 4.38 -6.49 -2.42
CA ALA A 86 3.57 -6.73 -1.22
C ALA A 86 3.82 -5.67 -0.15
N TYR A 87 5.07 -5.26 0.07
CA TYR A 87 5.42 -4.24 1.07
C TYR A 87 5.24 -2.80 0.58
N LEU A 88 5.27 -2.56 -0.73
CA LEU A 88 5.16 -1.22 -1.32
C LEU A 88 3.75 -0.82 -1.73
N HIS A 89 2.84 -1.76 -2.01
CA HIS A 89 1.55 -1.41 -2.64
C HIS A 89 0.72 -0.40 -1.82
N ASP A 90 0.80 -0.48 -0.48
CA ASP A 90 0.15 0.44 0.45
C ASP A 90 1.04 1.57 0.96
N VAL A 91 2.31 1.66 0.56
CA VAL A 91 3.22 2.71 1.03
C VAL A 91 2.69 4.11 0.68
N GLY A 92 1.87 4.20 -0.38
CA GLY A 92 1.14 5.40 -0.76
C GLY A 92 0.05 5.84 0.23
N MET A 93 -0.19 5.11 1.32
CA MET A 93 -1.01 5.53 2.46
C MET A 93 -0.19 6.28 3.53
N VAL A 94 1.13 6.26 3.47
CA VAL A 94 1.96 7.11 4.33
C VAL A 94 1.83 8.56 3.84
N VAL A 95 1.42 9.46 4.72
CA VAL A 95 1.23 10.89 4.40
C VAL A 95 2.14 11.73 5.29
N THR A 96 3.07 12.43 4.66
CA THR A 96 3.97 13.34 5.38
C THR A 96 3.26 14.63 5.77
N ASP A 97 3.76 15.34 6.80
CA ASP A 97 3.24 16.67 7.16
C ASP A 97 3.33 17.67 5.99
N HIS A 98 4.42 17.59 5.20
CA HIS A 98 4.59 18.42 4.01
C HIS A 98 3.49 18.17 2.97
N GLU A 99 3.20 16.90 2.64
CA GLU A 99 2.11 16.56 1.72
C GLU A 99 0.76 17.03 2.28
N ALA A 100 0.51 16.79 3.56
CA ALA A 100 -0.73 17.14 4.21
C ALA A 100 -1.01 18.66 4.13
N ARG A 101 0.00 19.48 4.44
CA ARG A 101 -0.09 20.95 4.34
C ARG A 101 -0.20 21.44 2.90
N ARG A 102 0.48 20.76 1.96
CA ARG A 102 0.41 21.08 0.53
C ARG A 102 -1.01 20.87 0.01
N PHE A 103 -1.62 19.72 0.29
CA PHE A 103 -3.02 19.48 -0.05
C PHE A 103 -3.93 20.52 0.60
N TRP A 104 -3.74 20.81 1.90
CA TRP A 104 -4.60 21.77 2.58
C TRP A 104 -4.54 23.19 2.00
N SER A 105 -3.39 23.57 1.45
CA SER A 105 -3.16 24.88 0.85
C SER A 105 -3.53 24.94 -0.65
N SER A 106 -3.89 23.83 -1.28
CA SER A 106 -4.12 23.77 -2.73
C SER A 106 -5.57 24.00 -3.14
N ASP A 107 -5.77 24.40 -4.39
CA ASP A 107 -7.10 24.51 -5.01
C ASP A 107 -7.80 23.16 -5.07
N GLU A 108 -7.04 22.07 -5.21
CA GLU A 108 -7.56 20.70 -5.16
C GLU A 108 -8.35 20.40 -3.89
N ARG A 109 -8.02 21.03 -2.75
CA ARG A 109 -8.80 20.88 -1.51
C ARG A 109 -10.23 21.35 -1.74
N ARG A 110 -10.42 22.53 -2.33
CA ARG A 110 -11.75 23.11 -2.54
C ARG A 110 -12.59 22.20 -3.45
N ASP A 111 -12.00 21.76 -4.55
CA ASP A 111 -12.67 20.84 -5.47
C ASP A 111 -13.00 19.50 -4.81
N PHE A 112 -12.09 18.97 -3.98
CA PHE A 112 -12.31 17.72 -3.27
C PHE A 112 -13.44 17.84 -2.25
N LEU A 113 -13.45 18.89 -1.43
CA LEU A 113 -14.50 19.13 -0.43
C LEU A 113 -15.86 19.33 -1.12
N ALA A 114 -15.92 20.17 -2.16
CA ALA A 114 -17.16 20.46 -2.89
C ALA A 114 -17.81 19.20 -3.51
N ARG A 115 -17.00 18.27 -4.05
CA ARG A 115 -17.51 17.00 -4.61
C ARG A 115 -18.20 16.12 -3.57
N HIS A 116 -17.76 16.15 -2.32
CA HIS A 116 -18.28 15.30 -1.27
C HIS A 116 -19.37 15.97 -0.42
N GLN A 117 -19.63 17.28 -0.60
CA GLN A 117 -20.72 17.98 0.08
C GLN A 117 -22.11 17.58 -0.42
N ALA A 118 -22.22 17.03 -1.62
CA ALA A 118 -23.49 16.66 -2.24
C ALA A 118 -24.10 15.36 -1.66
N GLU A 119 -23.40 14.68 -0.75
CA GLU A 119 -23.80 13.39 -0.22
C GLU A 119 -24.30 13.51 1.23
N HIS A 120 -25.24 12.66 1.66
CA HIS A 120 -25.61 12.54 3.08
C HIS A 120 -24.65 11.59 3.82
N THR A 121 -23.34 11.82 3.68
CA THR A 121 -22.27 10.96 4.23
C THR A 121 -21.52 11.63 5.37
N GLU A 122 -20.81 10.84 6.16
CA GLU A 122 -19.89 11.34 7.21
C GLU A 122 -18.80 12.25 6.63
N LEU A 123 -18.38 11.99 5.38
CA LEU A 123 -17.41 12.82 4.68
C LEU A 123 -17.97 14.20 4.30
N ALA A 124 -19.26 14.28 3.94
CA ALA A 124 -19.94 15.56 3.70
C ALA A 124 -20.01 16.40 4.98
N ARG A 125 -20.34 15.78 6.12
CA ARG A 125 -20.31 16.43 7.45
C ARG A 125 -18.91 16.91 7.81
N ALA A 126 -17.89 16.06 7.61
CA ALA A 126 -16.49 16.43 7.81
C ALA A 126 -16.10 17.64 6.94
N ALA A 127 -16.49 17.66 5.67
CA ALA A 127 -16.24 18.79 4.78
C ALA A 127 -16.91 20.09 5.29
N ALA A 128 -18.16 20.03 5.74
CA ALA A 128 -18.87 21.19 6.29
C ALA A 128 -18.21 21.75 7.56
N ILE A 129 -17.77 20.87 8.47
CA ILE A 129 -17.02 21.25 9.68
C ILE A 129 -15.74 22.01 9.30
N LEU A 130 -14.98 21.49 8.33
CA LEU A 130 -13.70 22.08 7.90
C LEU A 130 -13.85 23.38 7.12
N GLU A 131 -15.01 23.63 6.51
CA GLU A 131 -15.34 24.93 5.91
C GLU A 131 -15.89 25.96 6.92
N GLY A 132 -16.02 25.59 8.19
CA GLY A 132 -16.45 26.47 9.26
C GLY A 132 -17.97 26.58 9.42
N HIS A 133 -18.73 25.68 8.80
CA HIS A 133 -20.20 25.71 8.87
C HIS A 133 -20.77 25.09 10.15
N ASP A 134 -20.00 24.25 10.89
CA ASP A 134 -20.53 23.45 12.01
C ASP A 134 -19.50 23.19 13.11
N VAL A 135 -18.95 24.25 13.71
CA VAL A 135 -17.96 24.15 14.81
C VAL A 135 -18.47 24.89 16.04
N GLN A 136 -19.34 24.24 16.81
CA GLN A 136 -19.85 24.74 18.09
C GLN A 136 -19.70 23.68 19.19
N GLY A 137 -19.70 24.10 20.45
CA GLY A 137 -19.65 23.22 21.62
C GLY A 137 -18.28 23.04 22.26
N GLU A 138 -18.26 22.39 23.43
CA GLU A 138 -17.08 22.23 24.30
C GLU A 138 -15.97 21.36 23.67
N HIS A 139 -16.32 20.46 22.75
CA HIS A 139 -15.42 19.49 22.14
C HIS A 139 -15.05 19.79 20.67
N TRP A 140 -15.27 21.03 20.20
CA TRP A 140 -15.10 21.43 18.80
C TRP A 140 -13.73 21.03 18.20
N SER A 141 -12.66 21.05 18.98
CA SER A 141 -11.31 20.73 18.52
C SER A 141 -11.15 19.25 18.14
N PHE A 142 -11.86 18.35 18.82
CA PHE A 142 -11.90 16.93 18.50
C PHE A 142 -12.72 16.66 17.24
N GLU A 143 -13.80 17.40 17.04
CA GLU A 143 -14.64 17.34 15.83
C GLU A 143 -13.87 17.77 14.59
N VAL A 144 -13.13 18.89 14.68
CA VAL A 144 -12.23 19.35 13.60
C VAL A 144 -11.14 18.33 13.32
N ARG A 145 -10.50 17.78 14.36
CA ARG A 145 -9.48 16.72 14.19
C ARG A 145 -10.06 15.52 13.45
N ARG A 146 -11.25 15.06 13.85
CA ARG A 146 -11.90 13.90 13.24
C ARG A 146 -12.25 14.18 11.78
N ALA A 147 -12.84 15.34 11.51
CA ALA A 147 -13.17 15.77 10.16
C ALA A 147 -11.92 15.86 9.26
N LEU A 148 -10.82 16.41 9.79
CA LEU A 148 -9.54 16.45 9.08
C LEU A 148 -9.06 15.04 8.76
N ILE A 149 -9.03 14.13 9.73
CA ILE A 149 -8.62 12.73 9.49
C ILE A 149 -9.47 12.09 8.38
N LEU A 150 -10.80 12.26 8.39
CA LEU A 150 -11.68 11.67 7.37
C LEU A 150 -11.38 12.20 5.96
N VAL A 151 -11.25 13.52 5.82
CA VAL A 151 -10.95 14.15 4.53
C VAL A 151 -9.58 13.73 4.01
N MET A 152 -8.57 13.72 4.88
CA MET A 152 -7.22 13.30 4.53
C MET A 152 -7.17 11.83 4.14
N ALA A 153 -7.81 10.96 4.94
CA ALA A 153 -7.89 9.54 4.65
C ALA A 153 -8.53 9.29 3.29
N GLU A 154 -9.70 9.86 3.00
CA GLU A 154 -10.36 9.62 1.73
C GLU A 154 -9.55 10.17 0.54
N TYR A 155 -9.01 11.39 0.66
CA TYR A 155 -8.22 12.00 -0.40
C TYR A 155 -6.99 11.15 -0.76
N TYR A 156 -6.26 10.66 0.23
CA TYR A 156 -5.05 9.88 0.01
C TYR A 156 -5.33 8.42 -0.31
N ARG A 157 -6.37 7.82 0.27
CA ARG A 157 -6.80 6.46 -0.06
C ARG A 157 -7.23 6.36 -1.50
N SER A 158 -7.96 7.34 -2.06
CA SER A 158 -8.35 7.24 -3.47
C SER A 158 -7.16 7.38 -4.45
N ARG A 159 -5.96 7.70 -3.94
CA ARG A 159 -4.74 7.96 -4.73
C ARG A 159 -3.55 7.07 -4.32
N HIS A 160 -3.71 6.22 -3.30
CA HIS A 160 -2.57 5.52 -2.68
C HIS A 160 -1.85 4.58 -3.65
N ALA A 161 -2.56 3.87 -4.52
CA ALA A 161 -1.95 2.99 -5.52
C ALA A 161 -0.98 3.76 -6.46
N GLU A 162 -1.41 4.92 -6.99
CA GLU A 162 -0.54 5.77 -7.83
C GLU A 162 0.53 6.51 -7.01
N ARG A 163 0.29 6.76 -5.72
CA ARG A 163 1.32 7.28 -4.80
C ARG A 163 2.39 6.23 -4.53
N ALA A 164 2.02 4.96 -4.36
CA ALA A 164 2.97 3.87 -4.18
C ALA A 164 3.92 3.80 -5.37
N ALA A 165 3.40 3.83 -6.60
CA ALA A 165 4.24 3.89 -7.80
C ALA A 165 5.25 5.05 -7.79
N ARG A 166 4.85 6.24 -7.34
CA ARG A 166 5.77 7.38 -7.20
C ARG A 166 6.84 7.15 -6.15
N VAL A 167 6.51 6.54 -5.01
CA VAL A 167 7.48 6.19 -3.95
C VAL A 167 8.45 5.10 -4.43
N VAL A 168 7.98 4.15 -5.26
CA VAL A 168 8.87 3.16 -5.88
C VAL A 168 9.92 3.86 -6.74
N MET A 169 9.55 4.87 -7.51
CA MET A 169 10.48 5.62 -8.37
C MET A 169 11.35 6.60 -7.58
N ASP A 170 10.81 7.23 -6.54
CA ASP A 170 11.49 8.22 -5.72
C ASP A 170 11.28 7.91 -4.22
N PRO A 171 12.13 7.07 -3.61
CA PRO A 171 12.02 6.70 -2.19
C PRO A 171 12.30 7.88 -1.25
N GLU A 172 12.95 8.95 -1.73
CA GLU A 172 13.24 10.15 -0.93
C GLU A 172 11.97 10.94 -0.59
N LEU A 173 10.87 10.75 -1.35
CA LEU A 173 9.56 11.30 -1.01
C LEU A 173 9.14 10.96 0.43
N LEU A 174 9.55 9.79 0.92
CA LEU A 174 9.30 9.32 2.28
C LEU A 174 10.60 9.11 3.08
N ARG A 175 11.76 9.53 2.55
CA ARG A 175 13.09 9.29 3.12
C ARG A 175 13.35 7.81 3.44
N LEU A 176 12.90 6.93 2.55
CA LEU A 176 13.13 5.50 2.69
C LEU A 176 14.58 5.20 2.34
N ALA A 177 15.27 4.51 3.26
CA ALA A 177 16.61 4.01 3.03
C ALA A 177 16.59 2.78 2.09
N SER A 178 16.30 3.05 0.82
CA SER A 178 16.20 2.09 -0.28
C SER A 178 17.36 2.33 -1.25
N PRO A 179 18.46 1.58 -1.15
CA PRO A 179 19.56 1.66 -2.11
C PRO A 179 19.02 1.46 -3.54
N ARG A 180 19.63 2.09 -4.55
CA ARG A 180 19.27 1.87 -5.96
C ARG A 180 20.50 1.40 -6.70
N PRO A 181 20.94 0.14 -6.47
CA PRO A 181 22.16 -0.38 -7.05
C PRO A 181 22.04 -0.41 -8.58
N PRO A 182 23.08 0.02 -9.32
CA PRO A 182 23.03 0.10 -10.79
C PRO A 182 22.85 -1.26 -11.47
N GLU A 183 23.12 -2.35 -10.77
CA GLU A 183 22.91 -3.73 -11.22
C GLU A 183 21.42 -4.10 -11.34
N ILE A 184 20.52 -3.38 -10.65
CA ILE A 184 19.07 -3.49 -10.84
C ILE A 184 18.63 -2.38 -11.81
N PRO A 185 18.24 -2.71 -13.06
CA PRO A 185 17.86 -1.72 -14.04
C PRO A 185 16.67 -0.86 -13.59
N GLU A 186 16.73 0.46 -13.85
CA GLU A 186 15.66 1.41 -13.50
C GLU A 186 14.26 0.98 -14.01
N ARG A 187 14.21 0.35 -15.20
CA ARG A 187 12.97 -0.20 -15.76
C ARG A 187 12.28 -1.24 -14.86
N LEU A 188 13.02 -1.97 -14.00
CA LEU A 188 12.43 -2.93 -13.07
C LEU A 188 11.75 -2.21 -11.90
N PHE A 189 12.30 -1.08 -11.44
CA PHE A 189 11.60 -0.22 -10.49
C PHE A 189 10.37 0.45 -11.13
N GLY A 190 10.46 0.84 -12.40
CA GLY A 190 9.29 1.28 -13.17
C GLY A 190 8.19 0.20 -13.24
N ALA A 191 8.56 -1.04 -13.53
CA ALA A 191 7.63 -2.17 -13.55
C ALA A 191 7.05 -2.45 -12.15
N LEU A 192 7.86 -2.39 -11.09
CA LEU A 192 7.40 -2.52 -9.71
C LEU A 192 6.41 -1.42 -9.33
N GLY A 193 6.63 -0.18 -9.77
CA GLY A 193 5.69 0.92 -9.56
C GLY A 193 4.35 0.65 -10.26
N GLU A 194 4.38 0.20 -11.51
CA GLU A 194 3.17 -0.18 -12.26
C GLU A 194 2.42 -1.37 -11.64
N ILE A 195 3.14 -2.36 -11.12
CA ILE A 195 2.59 -3.48 -10.35
C ILE A 195 1.87 -2.96 -9.09
N CYS A 196 2.52 -2.07 -8.33
CA CYS A 196 1.93 -1.47 -7.15
C CYS A 196 0.67 -0.67 -7.49
N ALA A 197 0.70 0.16 -8.55
CA ALA A 197 -0.48 0.92 -8.96
C ALA A 197 -1.63 0.02 -9.45
N ALA A 198 -1.33 -1.14 -10.04
CA ALA A 198 -2.32 -2.02 -10.63
C ALA A 198 -3.40 -2.53 -9.65
N HIS A 199 -3.11 -2.60 -8.35
CA HIS A 199 -4.12 -3.06 -7.38
C HIS A 199 -5.30 -2.09 -7.23
N GLY A 200 -5.08 -0.80 -7.52
CA GLY A 200 -6.13 0.22 -7.60
C GLY A 200 -6.68 0.47 -9.00
N ARG A 201 -6.17 -0.22 -10.04
CA ARG A 201 -6.56 -0.02 -11.45
C ARG A 201 -7.60 -1.04 -11.91
N SER A 202 -8.19 -0.78 -13.08
CA SER A 202 -9.15 -1.70 -13.70
C SER A 202 -8.49 -3.03 -14.12
N PHE A 203 -9.31 -4.03 -14.40
CA PHE A 203 -8.83 -5.30 -14.95
C PHE A 203 -8.09 -5.10 -16.27
N GLU A 204 -8.66 -4.32 -17.19
CA GLU A 204 -8.10 -4.03 -18.51
C GLU A 204 -6.74 -3.34 -18.39
N GLN A 205 -6.61 -2.37 -17.48
CA GLN A 205 -5.34 -1.68 -17.21
C GLN A 205 -4.30 -2.63 -16.64
N THR A 206 -4.70 -3.56 -15.76
CA THR A 206 -3.78 -4.58 -15.21
C THR A 206 -3.31 -5.54 -16.30
N MET A 207 -4.22 -5.97 -17.19
CA MET A 207 -3.91 -6.88 -18.28
C MET A 207 -3.06 -6.24 -19.39
N ALA A 208 -2.98 -4.90 -19.42
CA ALA A 208 -2.11 -4.16 -20.34
C ALA A 208 -0.63 -4.13 -19.89
N LEU A 209 -0.30 -4.52 -18.65
CA LEU A 209 1.08 -4.66 -18.20
C LEU A 209 1.85 -5.68 -19.04
N SER A 210 3.16 -5.52 -19.17
CA SER A 210 4.03 -6.51 -19.84
C SER A 210 3.83 -7.91 -19.24
N ASP A 211 3.58 -8.88 -20.11
CA ASP A 211 3.52 -10.29 -19.77
C ASP A 211 4.90 -10.84 -19.42
N GLU A 212 5.91 -10.48 -20.21
CA GLU A 212 7.30 -10.86 -20.02
C GLU A 212 8.24 -9.71 -20.42
N GLN A 213 9.31 -9.54 -19.65
CA GLN A 213 10.43 -8.66 -19.97
C GLN A 213 11.72 -9.24 -19.39
N SER A 214 12.89 -8.72 -19.77
CA SER A 214 14.16 -9.13 -19.19
C SER A 214 14.20 -8.86 -17.67
N GLY A 215 14.84 -9.71 -16.90
CA GLY A 215 15.11 -9.54 -15.46
C GLY A 215 16.50 -8.97 -15.19
N VAL A 216 17.05 -9.29 -14.02
CA VAL A 216 18.48 -9.11 -13.69
C VAL A 216 19.29 -10.29 -14.22
N GLY A 217 20.51 -10.04 -14.71
CA GLY A 217 21.35 -11.09 -15.31
C GLY A 217 20.65 -11.72 -16.52
N THR A 218 20.45 -13.04 -16.49
CA THR A 218 19.72 -13.80 -17.51
C THR A 218 18.29 -14.16 -17.12
N ASP A 219 17.77 -13.64 -16.00
CA ASP A 219 16.39 -13.89 -15.58
C ASP A 219 15.36 -13.24 -16.51
N LEU A 220 14.13 -13.70 -16.39
CA LEU A 220 12.93 -13.02 -16.90
C LEU A 220 12.16 -12.39 -15.74
N ALA A 221 11.34 -11.39 -16.05
CA ALA A 221 10.38 -10.80 -15.12
C ALA A 221 8.99 -10.80 -15.76
N HIS A 222 7.96 -11.04 -14.96
CA HIS A 222 6.58 -11.16 -15.42
C HIS A 222 5.65 -10.18 -14.70
N PRO A 223 5.72 -8.86 -14.98
CA PRO A 223 4.99 -7.84 -14.23
C PRO A 223 3.48 -8.07 -14.14
N ARG A 224 2.83 -8.48 -15.25
CA ARG A 224 1.39 -8.79 -15.26
C ARG A 224 1.04 -9.92 -14.30
N PHE A 225 1.85 -10.98 -14.28
CA PHE A 225 1.66 -12.10 -13.36
C PHE A 225 1.78 -11.64 -11.91
N VAL A 226 2.83 -10.89 -11.58
CA VAL A 226 3.05 -10.35 -10.23
C VAL A 226 1.89 -9.44 -9.81
N ALA A 227 1.42 -8.54 -10.68
CA ALA A 227 0.27 -7.67 -10.40
C ALA A 227 -1.01 -8.48 -10.12
N CYS A 228 -1.27 -9.54 -10.89
CA CYS A 228 -2.39 -10.44 -10.62
C CYS A 228 -2.25 -11.16 -9.27
N MET A 229 -1.03 -11.60 -8.91
CA MET A 229 -0.77 -12.24 -7.62
C MET A 229 -0.97 -11.25 -6.47
N LEU A 230 -0.46 -10.03 -6.57
CA LEU A 230 -0.66 -8.97 -5.59
C LEU A 230 -2.16 -8.73 -5.35
N ARG A 231 -2.94 -8.54 -6.43
CA ARG A 231 -4.39 -8.30 -6.35
C ARG A 231 -5.15 -9.46 -5.71
N LEU A 232 -4.79 -10.70 -6.04
CA LEU A 232 -5.41 -11.88 -5.45
C LEU A 232 -5.02 -12.03 -3.98
N GLY A 233 -3.75 -11.79 -3.63
CA GLY A 233 -3.26 -11.85 -2.26
C GLY A 233 -3.93 -10.83 -1.35
N ASP A 234 -4.00 -9.57 -1.79
CA ASP A 234 -4.69 -8.49 -1.07
C ASP A 234 -6.19 -8.76 -0.92
N LEU A 235 -6.87 -9.20 -2.00
CA LEU A 235 -8.29 -9.53 -1.95
C LEU A 235 -8.60 -10.70 -0.99
N LEU A 236 -7.70 -11.67 -0.87
CA LEU A 236 -7.84 -12.83 0.01
C LEU A 236 -7.43 -12.55 1.46
N ASP A 237 -6.92 -11.36 1.76
CA ASP A 237 -6.69 -10.92 3.13
C ASP A 237 -8.01 -10.50 3.81
N LEU A 238 -8.80 -11.52 4.09
CA LEU A 238 -10.17 -11.45 4.61
C LEU A 238 -10.26 -11.63 6.13
N ASP A 239 -9.13 -11.67 6.85
CA ASP A 239 -9.12 -12.01 8.28
C ASP A 239 -9.77 -10.93 9.17
N SER A 240 -10.50 -11.37 10.18
CA SER A 240 -11.14 -10.59 11.23
C SER A 240 -10.15 -9.78 12.10
N GLY A 241 -8.87 -10.19 12.13
CA GLY A 241 -7.78 -9.52 12.86
C GLY A 241 -7.32 -8.19 12.26
N ARG A 242 -7.81 -7.81 11.08
CA ARG A 242 -7.41 -6.58 10.39
C ARG A 242 -7.85 -5.30 11.09
N PHE A 243 -8.80 -5.33 12.02
CA PHE A 243 -9.24 -4.13 12.74
C PHE A 243 -8.68 -4.09 14.15
N CYS A 244 -7.82 -3.11 14.44
CA CYS A 244 -7.31 -2.90 15.80
C CYS A 244 -8.36 -2.16 16.65
N ALA A 245 -9.03 -2.87 17.55
CA ALA A 245 -10.04 -2.29 18.45
C ALA A 245 -9.53 -1.07 19.22
N VAL A 246 -8.26 -1.09 19.66
CA VAL A 246 -7.64 0.05 20.34
C VAL A 246 -7.53 1.26 19.41
N MET A 247 -7.09 1.08 18.16
CA MET A 247 -7.02 2.18 17.19
C MET A 247 -8.40 2.76 16.88
N LEU A 248 -9.42 1.92 16.73
CA LEU A 248 -10.79 2.38 16.53
C LEU A 248 -11.27 3.25 17.72
N GLN A 249 -10.92 2.87 18.96
CA GLN A 249 -11.22 3.68 20.14
C GLN A 249 -10.48 5.03 20.14
N THR A 250 -9.28 5.13 19.55
CA THR A 250 -8.58 6.43 19.41
C THR A 250 -9.25 7.38 18.41
N PHE A 251 -10.09 6.86 17.52
CA PHE A 251 -10.88 7.65 16.60
C PHE A 251 -12.23 8.06 17.21
N GLY A 252 -12.80 7.22 18.07
CA GLY A 252 -14.05 7.45 18.77
C GLY A 252 -15.26 6.98 17.97
N VAL A 253 -15.80 7.83 17.10
CA VAL A 253 -17.00 7.54 16.30
C VAL A 253 -16.60 6.99 14.93
N LEU A 254 -16.88 5.71 14.68
CA LEU A 254 -16.59 5.06 13.39
C LEU A 254 -17.52 5.55 12.28
N PRO A 255 -16.98 5.91 11.10
CA PRO A 255 -17.80 6.17 9.93
C PRO A 255 -18.53 4.89 9.47
N GLN A 256 -19.70 5.05 8.87
CA GLN A 256 -20.47 3.90 8.36
C GLN A 256 -19.65 3.07 7.36
N THR A 257 -18.84 3.70 6.52
CA THR A 257 -17.95 3.01 5.56
C THR A 257 -16.93 2.11 6.24
N SER A 258 -16.31 2.56 7.33
CA SER A 258 -15.42 1.74 8.16
C SER A 258 -16.16 0.59 8.83
N GLU A 259 -17.38 0.82 9.29
CA GLU A 259 -18.22 -0.20 9.91
C GLU A 259 -18.66 -1.26 8.90
N ASP A 260 -19.00 -0.86 7.67
CA ASP A 260 -19.34 -1.78 6.58
C ASP A 260 -18.12 -2.61 6.17
N HIS A 261 -16.93 -1.99 6.09
CA HIS A 261 -15.68 -2.70 5.86
C HIS A 261 -15.41 -3.70 6.98
N ARG A 262 -15.54 -3.30 8.24
CA ARG A 262 -15.37 -4.18 9.41
C ARG A 262 -16.33 -5.38 9.36
N ARG A 263 -17.60 -5.14 9.00
CA ARG A 263 -18.62 -6.21 8.88
C ARG A 263 -18.29 -7.17 7.74
N LYS A 264 -17.81 -6.67 6.60
CA LYS A 264 -17.36 -7.51 5.48
C LYS A 264 -16.23 -8.46 5.90
N HIS A 265 -15.26 -7.98 6.67
CA HIS A 265 -14.19 -8.82 7.21
C HIS A 265 -14.66 -9.79 8.31
N ALA A 266 -15.67 -9.40 9.10
CA ALA A 266 -16.23 -10.24 10.16
C ALA A 266 -17.27 -11.27 9.68
N SER A 267 -17.71 -11.19 8.42
CA SER A 267 -18.77 -12.05 7.86
C SER A 267 -18.28 -13.37 7.24
N ILE A 268 -17.02 -13.74 7.48
CA ILE A 268 -16.32 -14.86 6.85
C ILE A 268 -15.93 -15.90 7.90
#